data_AF-M5SDW0-F1
#
_entry.id   AF-M5SDW0-F1
#
_cell.length_a   1.000
_cell.length_b   1.000
_cell.length_c   1.000
_cell.angle_alpha   90.00
_cell.angle_beta   90.00
_cell.angle_gamma   90.00
#
_symmetry.space_group_name_H-M   'P 1'
#
loop_
_entity.id
_entity.type
_entity.pdbx_description
1 polymer ?
#
loop_
_entity_poly.entity_id
_entity_poly.type
_entity_poly.pdbx_seq_one_letter_code
_entity_poly.pdbx_strand_id
1 'polypeptide(L)'
;MIRLLSVPVFLLLACALSGVYGMIHNQVSYSISPEYFTKLKFEQFGVSHSTPERLGAAVVGWHASWWTGAFIGLFLIPAGMLVRSDRGYVLAVLRAFVAVLATTTLVGATGLLLAVVFARADPELDSMLRDAMIADPIAFRRTAALHNASYIGGLLGIFAGWASILNSFLRENVRLNFRPRKVES
;
A
#
# COMPACT_ATOMS: atom_id res chain seq x y z
N MET A 1 20.21 -2.59 -21.75
CA MET A 1 20.82 -3.04 -20.48
C MET A 1 20.20 -2.36 -19.26
N ILE A 2 19.95 -1.04 -19.29
CA ILE A 2 19.37 -0.27 -18.17
C ILE A 2 18.06 -0.88 -17.62
N ARG A 3 17.15 -1.32 -18.50
CA ARG A 3 15.87 -1.93 -18.08
C ARG A 3 16.03 -3.14 -17.16
N LEU A 4 16.80 -4.14 -17.59
CA LEU A 4 16.98 -5.36 -16.83
C LEU A 4 17.71 -5.09 -15.51
N LEU A 5 18.69 -4.18 -15.54
CA LEU A 5 19.42 -3.76 -14.34
C LEU A 5 18.53 -2.99 -13.34
N SER A 6 17.46 -2.34 -13.80
CA SER A 6 16.54 -1.59 -12.92
C SER A 6 15.50 -2.47 -12.22
N VAL A 7 15.28 -3.72 -12.66
CA VAL A 7 14.32 -4.65 -12.02
C VAL A 7 14.61 -4.88 -10.53
N PRO A 8 15.82 -5.27 -10.09
CA PRO A 8 16.10 -5.46 -8.67
C PRO A 8 15.96 -4.14 -7.88
N VAL A 9 16.34 -3.01 -8.49
CA VAL A 9 16.18 -1.68 -7.87
C VAL A 9 14.70 -1.37 -7.65
N PHE A 10 13.83 -1.63 -8.63
CA PHE A 10 12.40 -1.42 -8.49
C PHE A 10 11.74 -2.36 -7.51
N LEU A 11 12.19 -3.61 -7.41
CA LEU A 11 11.70 -4.55 -6.39
C LEU A 11 12.06 -4.06 -4.98
N LEU A 12 13.32 -3.66 -4.75
CA LEU A 12 13.75 -3.10 -3.47
C LEU A 12 12.99 -1.81 -3.14
N LEU A 13 12.81 -0.93 -4.13
CA LEU A 13 12.04 0.29 -3.98
C LEU A 13 10.58 -0.01 -3.62
N ALA A 14 9.94 -0.97 -4.29
CA ALA A 14 8.56 -1.36 -4.00
C ALA A 14 8.43 -1.89 -2.57
N CYS A 15 9.35 -2.76 -2.13
CA CYS A 15 9.39 -3.25 -0.75
C CYS A 15 9.56 -2.11 0.26
N ALA A 16 10.50 -1.20 0.01
CA ALA A 16 10.75 -0.05 0.87
C ALA A 16 9.54 0.89 0.95
N LEU A 17 8.92 1.23 -0.18
CA LEU A 17 7.72 2.07 -0.23
C LEU A 17 6.56 1.43 0.54
N SER A 18 6.34 0.13 0.34
CA SER A 18 5.29 -0.61 1.05
C SER A 18 5.55 -0.67 2.56
N GLY A 19 6.79 -0.97 2.97
CA GLY A 19 7.20 -0.99 4.36
C GLY A 19 7.07 0.37 5.05
N VAL A 20 7.54 1.45 4.41
CA VAL A 20 7.42 2.83 4.92
C VAL A 20 5.96 3.25 5.00
N TYR A 21 5.14 2.90 4.01
CA TYR A 21 3.69 3.11 4.07
C TYR A 21 3.11 2.42 5.32
N GLY A 22 3.43 1.15 5.55
CA GLY A 22 2.97 0.42 6.73
C GLY A 22 3.40 1.07 8.05
N MET A 23 4.64 1.56 8.14
CA MET A 23 5.12 2.30 9.32
C MET A 23 4.28 3.54 9.61
N ILE A 24 4.06 4.38 8.58
CA ILE A 24 3.30 5.63 8.68
C ILE A 24 1.83 5.35 8.97
N HIS A 25 1.23 4.42 8.23
CA HIS A 25 -0.14 3.96 8.41
C HIS A 25 -0.38 3.48 9.85
N ASN A 26 0.61 2.83 10.45
CA ASN A 26 0.53 2.39 11.84
C ASN A 26 0.66 3.51 12.87
N GLN A 27 1.30 4.63 12.55
CA GLN A 27 1.26 5.80 13.43
C GLN A 27 -0.14 6.43 13.47
N VAL A 28 -0.83 6.45 12.33
CA VAL A 28 -2.21 6.93 12.23
C VAL A 28 -3.13 5.99 12.98
N SER A 29 -3.11 4.69 12.66
CA SER A 29 -4.00 3.71 13.29
C SER A 29 -3.75 3.54 14.79
N TYR A 30 -2.50 3.64 15.25
CA TYR A 30 -2.20 3.64 16.69
C TYR A 30 -2.84 4.84 17.40
N SER A 31 -2.94 5.99 16.74
CA SER A 31 -3.60 7.17 17.30
C SER A 31 -5.13 7.04 17.34
N ILE A 32 -5.70 6.07 16.60
CA ILE A 32 -7.14 5.74 16.65
C ILE A 32 -7.41 4.75 17.78
N SER A 33 -6.64 3.66 17.85
CA SER A 33 -6.74 2.66 18.92
C SER A 33 -5.36 2.12 19.28
N PRO A 34 -4.78 2.56 20.41
CA PRO A 34 -3.57 1.95 20.96
C PRO A 34 -3.78 0.47 21.30
N GLU A 35 -4.98 0.11 21.77
CA GLU A 35 -5.36 -1.26 22.14
C GLU A 35 -5.31 -2.22 20.95
N TYR A 36 -5.58 -1.75 19.73
CA TYR A 36 -5.38 -2.54 18.51
C TYR A 36 -3.94 -3.06 18.36
N PHE A 37 -2.97 -2.31 18.89
CA PHE A 37 -1.57 -2.70 18.87
C PHE A 37 -1.17 -3.47 20.12
N THR A 38 -1.41 -2.89 21.30
CA THR A 38 -0.94 -3.45 22.57
C THR A 38 -1.66 -4.73 22.99
N LYS A 39 -2.86 -5.00 22.48
CA LYS A 39 -3.66 -6.19 22.83
C LYS A 39 -3.77 -7.21 21.70
N LEU A 40 -3.34 -6.87 20.49
CA LEU A 40 -3.45 -7.77 19.32
C LEU A 40 -2.17 -7.80 18.50
N LYS A 41 -1.77 -6.67 17.89
CA LYS A 41 -0.69 -6.71 16.89
C LYS A 41 0.69 -6.96 17.48
N PHE A 42 0.98 -6.51 18.69
CA PHE A 42 2.30 -6.75 19.29
C PHE A 42 2.52 -8.24 19.56
N GLU A 43 1.53 -8.93 20.12
CA GLU A 43 1.59 -10.38 20.30
C GLU A 43 1.67 -11.11 18.94
N GLN A 44 0.81 -10.73 17.98
CA GLN A 44 0.80 -11.32 16.64
C GLN A 44 2.17 -11.23 15.93
N PHE A 45 2.93 -10.16 16.16
CA PHE A 45 4.22 -9.90 15.51
C PHE A 45 5.43 -10.11 16.43
N GLY A 46 5.23 -10.61 17.65
CA GLY A 46 6.31 -10.85 18.62
C GLY A 46 7.04 -9.58 19.08
N VAL A 47 6.36 -8.43 19.10
CA VAL A 47 6.93 -7.16 19.59
C VAL A 47 6.78 -7.11 21.12
N SER A 48 7.92 -6.95 21.82
CA SER A 48 7.92 -6.85 23.28
C SER A 48 7.14 -5.63 23.78
N HIS A 49 6.37 -5.79 24.84
CA HIS A 49 5.70 -4.69 25.56
C HIS A 49 6.67 -3.69 26.20
N SER A 50 7.94 -4.04 26.36
CA SER A 50 8.98 -3.09 26.79
C SER A 50 9.41 -2.11 25.68
N THR A 51 9.03 -2.39 24.43
CA THR A 51 9.31 -1.51 23.30
C THR A 51 8.42 -0.28 23.38
N PRO A 52 8.94 0.94 23.16
CA PRO A 52 8.11 2.12 23.05
C PRO A 52 6.99 1.90 22.03
N GLU A 53 5.73 2.09 22.44
CA GLU A 53 4.59 1.57 21.67
C GLU A 53 4.50 2.12 20.25
N ARG A 54 4.81 3.41 20.05
CA ARG A 54 4.84 3.99 18.69
C ARG A 54 5.94 3.39 17.81
N LEU A 55 7.09 3.06 18.40
CA LEU A 55 8.15 2.34 17.69
C LEU A 55 7.70 0.91 17.37
N GLY A 56 7.07 0.22 18.33
CA GLY A 56 6.47 -1.09 18.13
C GLY A 56 5.44 -1.09 16.98
N ALA A 57 4.56 -0.09 16.94
CA ALA A 57 3.58 0.07 15.87
C ALA A 57 4.25 0.27 14.50
N ALA A 58 5.34 1.03 14.42
CA ALA A 58 6.12 1.19 13.20
C ALA A 58 6.77 -0.13 12.76
N VAL A 59 7.38 -0.88 13.69
CA VAL A 59 7.97 -2.20 13.42
C VAL A 59 6.92 -3.19 12.89
N VAL A 60 5.76 -3.26 13.54
CA VAL A 60 4.60 -4.03 13.03
C VAL A 60 4.25 -3.58 11.61
N GLY A 61 4.22 -2.27 11.37
CA GLY A 61 3.86 -1.69 10.08
C GLY A 61 4.80 -2.13 8.97
N TRP A 62 6.11 -2.05 9.22
CA TRP A 62 7.12 -2.55 8.31
C TRP A 62 6.94 -4.05 8.06
N HIS A 63 6.96 -4.86 9.12
CA HIS A 63 6.90 -6.33 9.05
C HIS A 63 5.65 -6.83 8.32
N ALA A 64 4.50 -6.18 8.54
CA ALA A 64 3.24 -6.54 7.93
C ALA A 64 3.18 -6.26 6.42
N SER A 65 3.99 -5.33 5.90
CA SER A 65 3.74 -4.73 4.58
C SER A 65 4.93 -4.70 3.61
N TRP A 66 6.18 -4.80 4.06
CA TRP A 66 7.33 -4.68 3.15
C TRP A 66 7.28 -5.73 2.02
N TRP A 67 6.88 -6.97 2.33
CA TRP A 67 6.81 -8.07 1.37
C TRP A 67 5.69 -7.88 0.34
N THR A 68 4.66 -7.11 0.68
CA THR A 68 3.59 -6.75 -0.27
C THR A 68 4.14 -5.92 -1.42
N GLY A 69 5.21 -5.15 -1.19
CA GLY A 69 5.92 -4.42 -2.25
C GLY A 69 6.52 -5.36 -3.31
N ALA A 70 7.09 -6.50 -2.90
CA ALA A 70 7.57 -7.51 -3.84
C ALA A 70 6.41 -8.11 -4.64
N PHE A 71 5.28 -8.39 -3.99
CA PHE A 71 4.07 -8.89 -4.65
C PHE A 71 3.53 -7.88 -5.68
N ILE A 72 3.43 -6.59 -5.34
CA ILE A 72 3.03 -5.53 -6.28
C ILE A 72 4.05 -5.42 -7.44
N GLY A 73 5.34 -5.45 -7.11
CA GLY A 73 6.44 -5.37 -8.08
C GLY A 73 6.41 -6.50 -9.10
N LEU A 74 6.03 -7.71 -8.67
CA LEU A 74 5.87 -8.89 -9.55
C LEU A 74 4.91 -8.61 -10.71
N PHE A 75 3.84 -7.84 -10.50
CA PHE A 75 2.87 -7.53 -11.56
C PHE A 75 3.25 -6.28 -12.35
N LEU A 76 3.71 -5.22 -11.69
CA LEU A 76 3.87 -3.90 -12.33
C LEU A 76 5.21 -3.72 -13.05
N ILE A 77 6.29 -4.34 -12.56
CA ILE A 77 7.61 -4.21 -13.16
C ILE A 77 7.67 -4.89 -14.54
N PRO A 78 7.16 -6.13 -14.72
CA PRO A 78 7.07 -6.74 -16.05
C PRO A 78 6.09 -6.00 -16.97
N ALA A 79 4.94 -5.54 -16.45
CA ALA A 79 3.98 -4.75 -17.21
C ALA A 79 4.62 -3.49 -17.84
N GLY A 80 5.49 -2.82 -17.09
CA GLY A 80 6.20 -1.65 -17.58
C GLY A 80 7.05 -1.94 -18.82
N MET A 81 7.52 -3.17 -19.02
CA MET A 81 8.37 -3.53 -20.15
C MET A 81 7.67 -3.34 -21.51
N LEU A 82 6.34 -3.25 -21.53
CA LEU A 82 5.56 -2.91 -22.73
C LEU A 82 5.91 -1.52 -23.28
N VAL A 83 6.31 -0.58 -22.41
CA VAL A 83 6.72 0.79 -22.77
C VAL A 83 8.06 0.74 -23.51
N ARG A 84 8.22 1.40 -24.66
CA ARG A 84 9.31 1.17 -25.63
C ARG A 84 10.62 1.88 -25.33
N SER A 85 10.61 3.06 -24.70
CA SER A 85 11.87 3.72 -24.29
C SER A 85 12.28 3.39 -22.84
N ASP A 86 13.59 3.30 -22.58
CA ASP A 86 14.12 2.99 -21.24
C ASP A 86 13.67 4.02 -20.20
N ARG A 87 13.69 5.32 -20.57
CA ARG A 87 13.16 6.40 -19.72
C ARG A 87 11.65 6.29 -19.54
N GLY A 88 10.91 5.93 -20.59
CA GLY A 88 9.46 5.70 -20.53
C GLY A 88 9.11 4.57 -19.57
N TYR A 89 9.84 3.46 -19.64
CA TYR A 89 9.71 2.32 -18.73
C TYR A 89 9.87 2.73 -17.27
N VAL A 90 10.98 3.39 -16.93
CA VAL A 90 11.27 3.84 -15.57
C VAL A 90 10.15 4.75 -15.04
N LEU A 91 9.74 5.74 -15.84
CA LEU A 91 8.68 6.66 -15.43
C LEU A 91 7.31 5.96 -15.32
N ALA A 92 7.01 4.97 -16.17
CA ALA A 92 5.77 4.23 -16.11
C ALA A 92 5.67 3.39 -14.82
N VAL A 93 6.74 2.67 -14.46
CA VAL A 93 6.79 1.88 -13.22
C VAL A 93 6.69 2.78 -11.99
N LEU A 94 7.43 3.89 -11.94
CA LEU A 94 7.35 4.84 -10.82
C LEU A 94 5.95 5.44 -10.66
N ARG A 95 5.29 5.84 -11.77
CA ARG A 95 3.90 6.31 -11.72
C ARG A 95 2.93 5.21 -11.28
N ALA A 96 3.20 3.96 -11.63
CA ALA A 96 2.38 2.84 -11.19
C ALA A 96 2.49 2.61 -9.68
N PHE A 97 3.69 2.72 -9.09
CA PHE A 97 3.85 2.68 -7.63
C PHE A 97 3.14 3.84 -6.94
N VAL A 98 3.22 5.05 -7.49
CA VAL A 98 2.45 6.20 -6.98
C VAL A 98 0.94 5.94 -7.06
N ALA A 99 0.45 5.37 -8.16
CA ALA A 99 -0.96 5.01 -8.30
C ALA A 99 -1.39 4.00 -7.23
N VAL A 100 -0.59 2.95 -6.98
CA VAL A 100 -0.87 1.97 -5.92
C VAL A 100 -0.94 2.64 -4.55
N LEU A 101 0.05 3.46 -4.19
CA LEU A 101 0.09 4.16 -2.90
C LEU A 101 -1.10 5.10 -2.73
N ALA A 102 -1.45 5.85 -3.77
CA ALA A 102 -2.60 6.75 -3.76
C ALA A 102 -3.90 5.98 -3.58
N THR A 103 -4.13 4.91 -4.36
CA THR A 103 -5.32 4.07 -4.23
C THR A 103 -5.42 3.43 -2.85
N THR A 104 -4.33 2.86 -2.35
CA THR A 104 -4.28 2.23 -1.01
C THR A 104 -4.67 3.23 0.07
N THR A 105 -4.06 4.42 0.04
CA THR A 105 -4.31 5.48 1.02
C THR A 105 -5.76 5.97 0.95
N LEU A 106 -6.28 6.21 -0.26
CA LEU A 106 -7.65 6.71 -0.45
C LEU A 106 -8.70 5.68 -0.03
N VAL A 107 -8.52 4.41 -0.39
CA VAL A 107 -9.46 3.34 0.00
C VAL A 107 -9.40 3.09 1.50
N GLY A 108 -8.20 3.08 2.09
CA GLY A 108 -8.02 3.00 3.55
C GLY A 108 -8.71 4.13 4.29
N ALA A 109 -8.47 5.38 3.87
CA ALA A 109 -9.12 6.56 4.42
C ALA A 109 -10.65 6.50 4.26
N THR A 110 -11.15 6.04 3.10
CA THR A 110 -12.58 5.86 2.87
C THR A 110 -13.16 4.80 3.82
N GLY A 111 -12.48 3.67 4.01
CA GLY A 111 -12.89 2.64 4.96
C GLY A 111 -12.97 3.16 6.39
N LEU A 112 -12.00 3.98 6.80
CA LEU A 112 -12.05 4.66 8.10
C LEU A 112 -13.24 5.63 8.19
N LEU A 113 -13.45 6.48 7.18
CA LEU A 113 -14.56 7.44 7.16
C LEU A 113 -15.92 6.72 7.25
N LEU A 114 -16.10 5.64 6.48
CA LEU A 114 -17.30 4.82 6.56
C LEU A 114 -17.46 4.20 7.96
N ALA A 115 -16.38 3.70 8.58
CA ALA A 115 -16.44 3.18 9.93
C ALA A 115 -16.72 4.28 10.98
N VAL A 116 -16.25 5.51 10.78
CA VAL A 116 -16.59 6.63 11.66
C VAL A 116 -18.08 6.96 11.59
N VAL A 117 -18.65 6.98 10.39
CA VAL A 117 -20.07 7.33 10.14
C VAL A 117 -21.02 6.21 10.52
N PHE A 118 -20.67 4.96 10.21
CA PHE A 118 -21.59 3.82 10.25
C PHE A 118 -21.30 2.79 11.34
N ALA A 119 -20.10 2.75 11.94
CA ALA A 119 -19.86 1.81 13.03
C ALA A 119 -20.67 2.24 14.27
N ARG A 120 -21.71 1.44 14.56
CA ARG A 120 -22.55 1.59 15.76
C ARG A 120 -22.16 0.54 16.79
N ALA A 121 -22.66 0.72 18.02
CA ALA A 121 -22.57 -0.28 19.06
C ALA A 121 -23.14 -1.61 18.56
N ASP A 122 -22.40 -2.68 18.78
CA ASP A 122 -22.75 -4.04 18.43
C ASP A 122 -22.64 -4.86 19.72
N PRO A 123 -23.76 -5.14 20.43
CA PRO A 123 -23.69 -5.67 21.78
C PRO A 123 -22.91 -6.99 21.90
N GLU A 124 -23.03 -7.88 20.90
CA GLU A 124 -22.35 -9.17 20.91
C GLU A 124 -20.85 -8.98 20.68
N LEU A 125 -20.48 -8.28 19.61
CA LEU A 125 -19.08 -8.05 19.28
C LEU A 125 -18.37 -7.15 20.29
N ASP A 126 -19.04 -6.12 20.80
CA ASP A 126 -18.50 -5.23 21.81
C ASP A 126 -18.31 -5.96 23.15
N SER A 127 -19.18 -6.93 23.51
CA SER A 127 -18.97 -7.79 24.67
C SER A 127 -17.73 -8.66 24.50
N MET A 128 -17.59 -9.34 23.35
CA MET A 128 -16.42 -10.16 23.07
C MET A 128 -15.11 -9.36 23.13
N LEU A 129 -15.11 -8.14 22.59
CA LEU A 129 -13.94 -7.26 22.66
C LEU A 129 -13.63 -6.84 24.10
N ARG A 130 -14.65 -6.58 24.93
CA ARG A 130 -14.47 -6.28 26.35
C ARG A 130 -13.93 -7.47 27.14
N ASP A 131 -14.37 -8.69 26.84
CA ASP A 131 -13.83 -9.92 27.42
C ASP A 131 -12.35 -10.10 27.07
N ALA A 132 -11.95 -9.64 25.88
CA ALA A 132 -10.54 -9.53 25.47
C ALA A 132 -9.80 -8.31 26.05
N MET A 133 -10.37 -7.66 27.08
CA MET A 133 -9.80 -6.50 27.77
C MET A 133 -9.58 -5.28 26.86
N ILE A 134 -10.43 -5.10 25.84
CA ILE A 134 -10.50 -3.89 25.01
C ILE A 134 -11.51 -2.90 25.62
N ALA A 135 -11.02 -1.74 26.07
CA ALA A 135 -11.85 -0.73 26.71
C ALA A 135 -12.74 0.04 25.71
N ASP A 136 -12.22 0.32 24.51
CA ASP A 136 -12.95 0.99 23.42
C ASP A 136 -13.13 0.09 22.17
N PRO A 137 -14.17 -0.76 22.16
CA PRO A 137 -14.51 -1.62 21.03
C PRO A 137 -14.75 -0.86 19.71
N ILE A 138 -15.29 0.36 19.76
CA ILE A 138 -15.62 1.13 18.55
C ILE A 138 -14.33 1.65 17.90
N ALA A 139 -13.42 2.21 18.69
CA ALA A 139 -12.11 2.64 18.18
C ALA A 139 -11.31 1.46 17.63
N PHE A 140 -11.36 0.31 18.30
CA PHE A 140 -10.73 -0.92 17.82
C PHE A 140 -11.28 -1.35 16.46
N ARG A 141 -12.61 -1.39 16.30
CA ARG A 141 -13.27 -1.76 15.03
C ARG A 141 -13.00 -0.75 13.91
N ARG A 142 -12.96 0.55 14.21
CA ARG A 142 -12.57 1.59 13.23
C ARG A 142 -11.14 1.39 12.74
N THR A 143 -10.24 1.04 13.66
CA THR A 143 -8.85 0.71 13.33
C THR A 143 -8.77 -0.53 12.46
N ALA A 144 -9.52 -1.59 12.79
CA ALA A 144 -9.60 -2.79 11.96
C ALA A 144 -10.15 -2.49 10.55
N ALA A 145 -11.17 -1.64 10.43
CA ALA A 145 -11.75 -1.23 9.15
C ALA A 145 -10.75 -0.48 8.26
N LEU A 146 -9.97 0.45 8.84
CA LEU A 146 -8.88 1.14 8.14
C LEU A 146 -7.85 0.17 7.56
N HIS A 147 -7.42 -0.83 8.34
CA HIS A 147 -6.47 -1.86 7.89
C HIS A 147 -7.05 -2.72 6.77
N ASN A 148 -8.26 -3.25 6.96
CA ASN A 148 -8.94 -4.09 5.96
C ASN A 148 -9.16 -3.35 4.64
N ALA A 149 -9.62 -2.11 4.70
CA ALA A 149 -9.81 -1.27 3.51
C ALA A 149 -8.47 -0.97 2.82
N SER A 150 -7.39 -0.74 3.56
CA SER A 150 -6.06 -0.55 2.97
C SER A 150 -5.59 -1.80 2.21
N TYR A 151 -5.84 -3.02 2.70
CA TYR A 151 -5.52 -4.24 1.95
C TYR A 151 -6.29 -4.33 0.62
N ILE A 152 -7.59 -4.02 0.64
CA ILE A 152 -8.41 -3.93 -0.59
C ILE A 152 -7.83 -2.85 -1.52
N GLY A 153 -7.46 -1.70 -0.96
CA GLY A 153 -6.84 -0.60 -1.69
C GLY A 153 -5.52 -0.97 -2.35
N GLY A 154 -4.69 -1.80 -1.71
CA GLY A 154 -3.46 -2.34 -2.29
C GLY A 154 -3.74 -3.19 -3.52
N LEU A 155 -4.74 -4.08 -3.44
CA LEU A 155 -5.16 -4.92 -4.57
C LEU A 155 -5.73 -4.07 -5.73
N LEU A 156 -6.65 -3.15 -5.43
CA LEU A 156 -7.18 -2.20 -6.41
C LEU A 156 -6.08 -1.32 -7.02
N GLY A 157 -5.08 -0.97 -6.21
CA GLY A 157 -3.91 -0.21 -6.60
C GLY A 157 -3.09 -0.90 -7.69
N ILE A 158 -2.99 -2.23 -7.70
CA ILE A 158 -2.32 -2.98 -8.77
C ILE A 158 -3.04 -2.74 -10.10
N PHE A 159 -4.37 -2.78 -10.13
CA PHE A 159 -5.14 -2.48 -11.33
C PHE A 159 -4.99 -1.02 -11.78
N ALA A 160 -4.99 -0.07 -10.84
CA ALA A 160 -4.73 1.34 -11.14
C ALA A 160 -3.31 1.56 -11.70
N GLY A 161 -2.31 0.87 -11.14
CA GLY A 161 -0.93 0.86 -11.63
C GLY A 161 -0.83 0.32 -13.05
N TRP A 162 -1.51 -0.79 -13.33
CA TRP A 162 -1.62 -1.34 -14.68
C TRP A 162 -2.24 -0.36 -15.67
N ALA A 163 -3.34 0.30 -15.31
CA ALA A 163 -3.98 1.31 -16.14
C ALA A 163 -3.04 2.50 -16.44
N SER A 164 -2.26 2.94 -15.44
CA SER A 164 -1.23 3.98 -15.60
C SER A 164 -0.12 3.56 -16.59
N ILE A 165 0.32 2.30 -16.54
CA ILE A 165 1.30 1.73 -17.48
C ILE A 165 0.73 1.68 -18.89
N LEU A 166 -0.52 1.20 -19.05
CA LEU A 166 -1.18 1.12 -20.35
C LEU A 166 -1.32 2.51 -20.98
N ASN A 167 -1.71 3.52 -20.20
CA ASN A 167 -1.76 4.91 -20.66
C ASN A 167 -0.36 5.40 -21.11
N SER A 168 0.71 5.03 -20.40
CA SER A 168 2.08 5.38 -20.78
C SER A 168 2.50 4.71 -22.09
N PHE A 169 2.16 3.44 -22.28
CA PHE A 169 2.39 2.68 -23.51
C PHE A 169 1.67 3.31 -24.71
N LEU A 170 0.37 3.62 -24.57
CA LEU A 170 -0.43 4.22 -25.63
C LEU A 170 0.12 5.59 -26.05
N ARG A 171 0.45 6.45 -25.08
CA ARG A 171 1.04 7.78 -25.35
C ARG A 171 2.36 7.69 -26.08
N GLU A 172 3.20 6.72 -25.74
CA GLU A 172 4.49 6.55 -26.40
C GLU A 172 4.35 6.01 -27.82
N ASN A 173 3.46 5.04 -28.05
CA ASN A 173 3.21 4.53 -29.40
C ASN A 173 2.66 5.62 -30.34
N VAL A 174 1.73 6.44 -29.86
CA VAL A 174 1.26 7.61 -30.60
C VAL A 174 2.44 8.52 -30.93
N ARG A 175 3.25 8.90 -29.94
CA ARG A 175 4.41 9.78 -30.14
C ARG A 175 5.44 9.23 -31.13
N LEU A 176 5.68 7.91 -31.14
CA LEU A 176 6.65 7.28 -32.02
C LEU A 176 6.14 7.11 -33.45
N ASN A 177 4.83 6.84 -33.64
CA ASN A 177 4.23 6.72 -34.97
C ASN A 177 4.16 8.07 -35.71
N PHE A 178 4.11 9.19 -34.99
CA PHE A 178 4.08 10.54 -35.57
C PHE A 178 5.46 11.22 -35.66
N ARG A 179 6.58 10.52 -35.40
CA ARG A 179 7.91 11.07 -35.71
C ARG A 179 8.15 10.97 -37.22
N PRO A 180 8.41 12.08 -37.94
CA PRO A 180 8.76 12.01 -39.35
C PRO A 180 9.99 11.13 -39.51
N ARG A 181 9.95 10.13 -40.42
CA ARG A 181 11.15 9.39 -40.80
C ARG A 181 12.15 10.43 -41.28
N LYS A 182 13.34 10.47 -40.68
CA LYS A 182 14.46 11.17 -41.30
C LYS A 182 14.65 10.53 -42.67
N VAL A 183 14.35 11.29 -43.72
CA VAL A 183 14.69 10.90 -45.08
C VAL A 183 16.21 10.99 -45.12
N GLU A 184 16.88 9.84 -45.19
CA GLU A 184 18.31 9.80 -45.47
C GLU A 184 18.48 10.30 -46.92
N SER A 185 19.08 11.48 -47.05
CA SER A 185 19.46 12.13 -48.31
C SER A 185 20.90 11.80 -48.67
#